data_AF-A0A8H6ELN2-F1
#
_entry.id   AF-A0A8H6ELN2-F1
#
_cell.length_a   1.000
_cell.length_b   1.000
_cell.length_c   1.000
_cell.angle_alpha   90.00
_cell.angle_beta   90.00
_cell.angle_gamma   90.00
#
_symmetry.space_group_name_H-M   'P 1'
#
loop_
_entity.id
_entity.type
_entity.pdbx_description
1 polymer ?
#
loop_
_entity_poly.entity_id
_entity_poly.type
_entity_poly.pdbx_seq_one_letter_code
_entity_poly.pdbx_strand_id
1 'polypeptide(L)'
;MLFTTILPFTLLTAVLASPVPVPASTSPISTCSTLTTKLDYYQGYQSPSQCGINVSSGNITAGVCVNIVTQGIMLFPADTDCTYSIWKGVTDCSGGVTQTFDLGVSQQGVQSVGTCVGTGVMDGGRFYHASGFLSCGCN
;
A
#
# COMPACT_ATOMS: atom_id res chain seq x y z
N MET A 1 13.56 57.06 -51.72
CA MET A 1 13.69 55.63 -51.38
C MET A 1 14.17 55.60 -49.93
N LEU A 2 13.55 54.96 -48.94
CA LEU A 2 12.88 53.68 -48.96
C LEU A 2 11.97 53.57 -47.72
N PHE A 3 10.71 53.22 -48.00
CA PHE A 3 9.69 52.51 -47.24
C PHE A 3 9.87 52.23 -45.74
N THR A 4 8.96 52.84 -44.97
CA THR A 4 8.33 52.32 -43.75
C THR A 4 7.68 50.96 -43.99
N THR A 5 8.05 49.95 -43.19
CA THR A 5 7.26 48.72 -43.01
C THR A 5 7.10 48.42 -41.52
N ILE A 6 5.83 48.32 -41.14
CA ILE A 6 5.30 47.99 -39.82
C ILE A 6 5.25 46.46 -39.72
N LEU A 7 5.69 45.89 -38.59
CA LEU A 7 5.48 44.48 -38.28
C LEU A 7 4.82 44.36 -36.89
N PRO A 8 3.66 43.66 -36.79
CA PRO A 8 2.85 43.62 -35.58
C PRO A 8 3.43 42.68 -34.53
N PHE A 9 3.45 43.16 -33.29
CA PHE A 9 3.74 42.38 -32.09
C PHE A 9 2.44 41.69 -31.66
N THR A 10 2.30 40.40 -31.96
CA THR A 10 1.23 39.55 -31.38
C THR A 10 1.89 38.45 -30.57
N LEU A 11 1.94 38.62 -29.25
CA LEU A 11 2.23 37.54 -28.31
C LEU A 11 0.94 37.18 -27.57
N LEU A 12 0.60 35.90 -27.72
CA LEU A 12 -0.62 35.27 -27.28
C LEU A 12 -0.90 35.44 -25.78
N THR A 13 -2.18 35.51 -25.48
CA THR A 13 -2.84 35.47 -24.17
C THR A 13 -2.34 34.32 -23.29
N ALA A 14 -1.84 34.65 -22.10
CA ALA A 14 -1.64 33.69 -21.02
C ALA A 14 -3.01 33.23 -20.49
N VAL A 15 -3.34 31.95 -20.66
CA VAL A 15 -4.52 31.35 -20.04
C VAL A 15 -4.15 30.98 -18.61
N LEU A 16 -4.63 31.75 -17.63
CA LEU A 16 -4.60 31.35 -16.23
C LEU A 16 -5.60 30.19 -16.04
N ALA A 17 -5.10 28.95 -16.15
CA ALA A 17 -5.86 27.79 -15.70
C ALA A 17 -5.99 27.87 -14.16
N SER A 18 -7.17 28.28 -13.69
CA SER A 18 -7.51 28.22 -12.27
C SER A 18 -7.57 26.76 -11.84
N PRO A 19 -6.89 26.34 -10.75
CA PRO A 19 -7.06 25.00 -10.22
C PRO A 19 -8.49 24.87 -9.69
N VAL A 20 -9.31 24.07 -10.37
CA VAL A 20 -10.62 23.64 -9.86
C VAL A 20 -10.35 22.78 -8.62
N PRO A 21 -10.95 23.07 -7.46
CA PRO A 21 -10.86 22.20 -6.30
C PRO A 21 -11.51 20.86 -6.68
N VAL A 22 -10.70 19.82 -6.82
CA VAL A 22 -11.20 18.45 -6.92
C VAL A 22 -11.89 18.15 -5.58
N PRO A 23 -13.17 17.72 -5.55
CA PRO A 23 -13.78 17.28 -4.32
C PRO A 23 -12.93 16.12 -3.78
N ALA A 24 -12.38 16.31 -2.58
CA ALA A 24 -11.72 15.24 -1.86
C ALA A 24 -12.76 14.13 -1.68
N SER A 25 -12.53 12.99 -2.33
CA SER A 25 -13.27 11.77 -2.08
C SER A 25 -13.04 11.40 -0.62
N THR A 26 -13.94 11.83 0.26
CA THR A 26 -14.04 11.28 1.61
C THR A 26 -14.49 9.84 1.43
N SER A 27 -13.53 8.92 1.37
CA SER A 27 -13.81 7.50 1.43
C SER A 27 -14.71 7.24 2.64
N PRO A 28 -15.81 6.48 2.47
CA PRO A 28 -16.68 6.17 3.60
C PRO A 28 -15.83 5.52 4.68
N ILE A 29 -15.96 6.00 5.91
CA ILE A 29 -15.40 5.34 7.09
C ILE A 29 -16.19 4.03 7.22
N SER A 30 -15.73 2.99 6.52
CA SER A 30 -16.26 1.64 6.64
C SER A 30 -15.99 1.15 8.05
N THR A 31 -17.04 0.68 8.72
CA THR A 31 -17.01 0.05 10.05
C THR A 31 -16.07 -1.17 10.13
N CYS A 32 -15.55 -1.65 9.00
CA CYS A 32 -14.45 -2.61 8.94
C CYS A 32 -13.14 -2.12 9.58
N SER A 33 -12.96 -0.82 9.81
CA SER A 33 -11.70 -0.24 10.31
C SER A 33 -11.28 -0.73 11.71
N THR A 34 -12.09 -1.55 12.40
CA THR A 34 -11.75 -2.12 13.71
C THR A 34 -11.26 -3.55 13.64
N LEU A 35 -11.36 -4.23 12.48
CA LEU A 35 -10.92 -5.61 12.38
C LEU A 35 -9.40 -5.67 12.34
N THR A 36 -8.82 -6.56 13.14
CA THR A 36 -7.37 -6.76 13.21
C THR A 36 -7.00 -8.19 12.86
N THR A 37 -5.93 -8.35 12.08
CA THR A 37 -5.37 -9.66 11.74
C THR A 37 -3.92 -9.74 12.18
N LYS A 38 -3.51 -10.91 12.68
CA LYS A 38 -2.13 -11.16 13.07
C LYS A 38 -1.17 -11.01 11.88
N LEU A 39 -0.03 -10.38 12.13
CA LEU A 39 1.06 -10.20 11.18
C LEU A 39 2.40 -10.39 11.89
N ASP A 40 3.22 -11.31 11.40
CA ASP A 40 4.59 -11.50 11.91
C ASP A 40 5.60 -10.94 10.91
N TYR A 41 6.69 -10.34 11.39
CA TYR A 41 7.71 -9.67 10.60
C TYR A 41 9.02 -10.45 10.63
N TYR A 42 9.68 -10.56 9.48
CA TYR A 42 10.84 -11.42 9.28
C TYR A 42 12.01 -10.73 8.58
N GLN A 43 13.22 -11.14 8.94
CA GLN A 43 14.47 -10.77 8.26
C GLN A 43 15.12 -11.99 7.59
N GLY A 44 15.78 -11.76 6.45
CA GLY A 44 16.40 -12.83 5.66
C GLY A 44 15.41 -13.66 4.86
N TYR A 45 14.35 -13.03 4.33
CA TYR A 45 13.40 -13.68 3.43
C TYR A 45 14.14 -14.24 2.20
N GLN A 46 13.86 -15.49 1.86
CA GLN A 46 14.44 -16.16 0.67
C GLN A 46 13.36 -16.61 -0.31
N SER A 47 12.25 -17.16 0.18
CA SER A 47 11.16 -17.69 -0.64
C SER A 47 9.86 -17.80 0.16
N PRO A 48 8.71 -18.07 -0.48
CA PRO A 48 7.44 -18.29 0.22
C PRO A 48 7.44 -19.48 1.19
N SER A 49 8.38 -20.43 1.05
CA SER A 49 8.57 -21.52 2.01
C SER A 49 9.60 -21.20 3.11
N GLN A 50 10.31 -20.08 3.00
CA GLN A 50 11.40 -19.71 3.89
C GLN A 50 11.39 -18.20 4.17
N CYS A 51 10.57 -17.82 5.16
CA CYS A 51 10.38 -16.43 5.58
C CYS A 51 11.60 -15.79 6.26
N GLY A 52 12.51 -16.63 6.77
CA GLY A 52 13.69 -16.20 7.51
C GLY A 52 13.46 -16.24 9.01
N ILE A 53 14.06 -15.29 9.74
CA ILE A 53 14.02 -15.20 11.20
C ILE A 53 12.92 -14.23 11.60
N ASN A 54 11.99 -14.67 12.47
CA ASN A 54 11.00 -13.78 13.07
C ASN A 54 11.72 -12.76 13.96
N VAL A 55 11.49 -11.48 13.70
CA VAL A 55 12.08 -10.37 14.46
C VAL A 55 11.06 -9.57 15.25
N SER A 56 9.78 -9.69 14.91
CA SER A 56 8.69 -9.00 15.59
C SER A 56 7.34 -9.65 15.23
N SER A 57 6.37 -9.51 16.12
CA SER A 57 4.99 -9.96 15.92
C SER A 57 4.04 -8.82 16.27
N GLY A 58 2.96 -8.69 15.51
CA GLY A 58 1.96 -7.66 15.73
C GLY A 58 0.63 -7.99 15.06
N ASN A 59 -0.21 -6.96 14.93
CA ASN A 59 -1.48 -7.04 14.22
C ASN A 59 -1.57 -5.87 13.24
N ILE A 60 -2.19 -6.10 12.09
CA ILE A 60 -2.59 -5.04 11.17
C ILE A 60 -4.09 -4.80 11.32
N THR A 61 -4.47 -3.53 11.38
CA THR A 61 -5.87 -3.11 11.43
C THR A 61 -6.36 -2.79 10.03
N ALA A 62 -7.57 -3.25 9.69
CA ALA A 62 -8.19 -2.95 8.42
C ALA A 62 -8.40 -1.45 8.25
N GLY A 63 -8.29 -0.96 7.01
CA GLY A 63 -8.41 0.48 6.74
C GLY A 63 -7.15 1.31 7.03
N VAL A 64 -6.10 0.71 7.58
CA VAL A 64 -4.85 1.42 7.93
C VAL A 64 -3.73 1.02 6.97
N CYS A 65 -3.09 2.02 6.36
CA CYS A 65 -1.84 1.82 5.65
C CYS A 65 -0.68 1.78 6.64
N VAL A 66 0.18 0.77 6.52
CA VAL A 66 1.37 0.61 7.36
C VAL A 66 2.63 0.58 6.53
N ASN A 67 3.67 1.26 7.00
CA ASN A 67 5.02 1.16 6.42
C ASN A 67 5.68 -0.13 6.91
N ILE A 68 6.30 -0.87 5.99
CA ILE A 68 6.98 -2.13 6.26
C ILE A 68 8.48 -1.91 6.12
N VAL A 69 9.22 -2.23 7.18
CA VAL A 69 10.67 -2.04 7.27
C VAL A 69 11.43 -3.37 7.30
N THR A 70 10.75 -4.49 7.11
CA THR A 70 11.34 -5.84 7.15
C THR A 70 11.27 -6.53 5.81
N GLN A 71 12.16 -7.50 5.57
CA GLN A 71 12.32 -8.19 4.28
C GLN A 71 11.16 -9.16 3.98
N GLY A 72 10.55 -9.73 5.02
CA GLY A 72 9.43 -10.64 4.92
C GLY A 72 8.34 -10.30 5.94
N ILE A 73 7.12 -10.75 5.62
CA ILE A 73 5.98 -10.78 6.53
C ILE A 73 5.28 -12.13 6.42
N MET A 74 4.68 -12.60 7.51
CA MET A 74 3.79 -13.76 7.52
C MET A 74 2.36 -13.29 7.74
N LEU A 75 1.51 -13.56 6.76
CA LEU A 75 0.10 -13.23 6.75
C LEU A 75 -0.71 -14.42 7.28
N PHE A 76 -1.44 -14.23 8.37
CA PHE A 76 -2.30 -15.26 8.93
C PHE A 76 -3.74 -15.09 8.44
N PRO A 77 -4.53 -16.17 8.38
CA PRO A 77 -5.97 -16.06 8.16
C PRO A 77 -6.65 -15.14 9.17
N ALA A 78 -7.62 -14.38 8.68
CA ALA A 78 -8.38 -13.42 9.47
C ALA A 78 -9.68 -14.05 10.00
N ASP A 79 -10.36 -13.40 10.95
CA ASP A 79 -11.65 -13.91 11.48
C ASP A 79 -12.81 -13.79 10.48
N THR A 80 -12.62 -13.03 9.41
CA THR A 80 -13.58 -12.80 8.31
C THR A 80 -12.80 -12.65 7.01
N ASP A 81 -13.51 -12.64 5.89
CA ASP A 81 -12.91 -12.52 4.56
C ASP A 81 -12.17 -11.18 4.41
N CYS A 82 -10.85 -11.27 4.25
CA CYS A 82 -9.94 -10.15 4.19
C CYS A 82 -8.88 -10.37 3.12
N THR A 83 -8.57 -9.30 2.40
CA THR A 83 -7.47 -9.22 1.45
C THR A 83 -6.37 -8.31 1.99
N TYR A 84 -5.15 -8.80 2.01
CA TYR A 84 -3.97 -7.99 2.26
C TYR A 84 -3.37 -7.51 0.94
N SER A 85 -3.14 -6.20 0.82
CA SER A 85 -2.50 -5.57 -0.33
C SER A 85 -1.10 -5.10 0.06
N ILE A 86 -0.12 -5.37 -0.80
CA ILE A 86 1.24 -4.85 -0.64
C ILE A 86 1.63 -3.96 -1.82
N TRP A 87 2.29 -2.86 -1.51
CA TRP A 87 2.96 -2.01 -2.49
C TRP A 87 4.45 -2.06 -2.21
N LYS A 88 5.24 -2.38 -3.23
CA LYS A 88 6.70 -2.40 -3.16
C LYS A 88 7.25 -1.12 -3.77
N GLY A 89 8.19 -0.49 -3.10
CA GLY A 89 8.81 0.76 -3.50
C GLY A 89 8.12 2.04 -2.99
N VAL A 90 7.00 1.92 -2.25
CA VAL A 90 6.27 3.06 -1.68
C VAL A 90 5.98 2.82 -0.19
N THR A 91 5.71 3.88 0.56
CA THR A 91 5.52 3.84 2.03
C THR A 91 4.10 4.19 2.49
N ASP A 92 3.24 4.64 1.58
CA ASP A 92 1.96 5.28 1.87
C ASP A 92 0.75 4.61 1.19
N CYS A 93 0.95 3.40 0.64
CA CYS A 93 -0.08 2.64 -0.07
C CYS A 93 -0.72 3.39 -1.25
N SER A 94 -0.01 4.38 -1.82
CA SER A 94 -0.46 5.12 -2.99
C SER A 94 -0.09 4.40 -4.30
N GLY A 95 -0.82 4.71 -5.36
CA GLY A 95 -0.57 4.15 -6.69
C GLY A 95 -1.01 2.69 -6.84
N GLY A 96 -0.40 2.00 -7.80
CA GLY A 96 -0.76 0.64 -8.18
C GLY A 96 -0.31 -0.41 -7.15
N VAL A 97 -1.24 -1.24 -6.69
CA VAL A 97 -0.95 -2.39 -5.82
C VAL A 97 0.06 -3.31 -6.52
N THR A 98 1.10 -3.74 -5.81
CA THR A 98 2.07 -4.68 -6.37
C THR A 98 1.51 -6.10 -6.38
N GLN A 99 0.99 -6.56 -5.24
CA GLN A 99 0.38 -7.88 -5.07
C GLN A 99 -0.73 -7.84 -4.02
N THR A 100 -1.71 -8.73 -4.16
CA THR A 100 -2.77 -8.96 -3.19
C THR A 100 -2.76 -10.41 -2.72
N PHE A 101 -3.19 -10.63 -1.49
CA PHE A 101 -3.25 -11.93 -0.84
C PHE A 101 -4.61 -12.08 -0.17
N ASP A 102 -5.36 -13.09 -0.59
CA ASP A 102 -6.54 -13.53 0.14
C ASP A 102 -6.07 -14.25 1.41
N LEU A 103 -6.50 -13.75 2.57
CA LEU A 103 -6.12 -14.33 3.86
C LEU A 103 -6.99 -15.54 4.21
N GLY A 104 -8.14 -15.69 3.57
CA GLY A 104 -9.17 -16.63 3.98
C GLY A 104 -9.68 -16.38 5.40
N VAL A 105 -10.54 -17.29 5.86
CA VAL A 105 -11.16 -17.22 7.17
C VAL A 105 -10.57 -18.27 8.10
N SER A 106 -10.13 -17.84 9.29
CA SER A 106 -9.63 -18.72 10.34
C SER A 106 -10.72 -19.69 10.79
N GLN A 107 -10.37 -20.97 10.91
CA GLN A 107 -11.28 -22.00 11.42
C GLN A 107 -10.97 -22.26 12.89
N GLN A 108 -11.99 -22.16 13.73
CA GLN A 108 -11.83 -22.35 15.17
C GLN A 108 -11.30 -23.76 15.49
N GLY A 109 -10.20 -23.83 16.24
CA GLY A 109 -9.56 -25.09 16.63
C GLY A 109 -8.52 -25.63 15.63
N VAL A 110 -8.30 -24.95 14.51
CA VAL A 110 -7.23 -25.30 13.55
C VAL A 110 -6.07 -24.32 13.70
N GLN A 111 -4.84 -24.82 13.88
CA GLN A 111 -3.67 -23.94 13.74
C GLN A 111 -3.52 -23.54 12.28
N SER A 112 -3.86 -22.29 11.98
CA SER A 112 -3.67 -21.75 10.64
C SER A 112 -2.20 -21.57 10.32
N VAL A 113 -1.78 -22.13 9.19
CA VAL A 113 -0.46 -21.89 8.62
C VAL A 113 -0.50 -20.54 7.90
N GLY A 114 0.34 -19.59 8.32
CA GLY A 114 0.45 -18.29 7.67
C GLY A 114 1.12 -18.40 6.28
N THR A 115 0.82 -17.44 5.41
CA THR A 115 1.49 -17.29 4.12
C THR A 115 2.65 -16.32 4.24
N CYS A 116 3.85 -16.77 3.88
CA CYS A 116 5.03 -15.93 3.87
C CYS A 116 5.10 -15.08 2.58
N VAL A 117 5.36 -13.79 2.74
CA VAL A 117 5.44 -12.81 1.65
C VAL A 117 6.71 -11.98 1.75
N GLY A 118 7.45 -11.93 0.64
CA GLY A 118 8.60 -11.04 0.49
C GLY A 118 8.16 -9.61 0.19
N THR A 119 8.64 -8.65 0.98
CA THR A 119 8.20 -7.25 0.93
C THR A 119 8.97 -6.43 -0.11
N GLY A 120 10.18 -6.85 -0.47
CA GLY A 120 11.09 -6.09 -1.33
C GLY A 120 11.97 -5.08 -0.58
N VAL A 121 11.76 -4.91 0.72
CA VAL A 121 12.68 -4.17 1.59
C VAL A 121 13.97 -4.98 1.74
N MET A 122 15.13 -4.33 1.70
CA MET A 122 16.43 -4.99 1.89
C MET A 122 17.29 -4.35 2.99
N ASP A 123 17.01 -3.09 3.34
CA ASP A 123 17.90 -2.26 4.15
C ASP A 123 17.19 -1.56 5.31
N GLY A 124 16.14 -2.20 5.84
CA GLY A 124 15.38 -1.64 6.96
C GLY A 124 14.45 -0.50 6.56
N GLY A 125 14.17 -0.33 5.26
CA GLY A 125 13.30 0.73 4.77
C GLY A 125 14.03 2.02 4.43
N ARG A 126 15.37 2.02 4.33
CA ARG A 126 16.16 3.24 4.08
C ARG A 126 16.11 3.67 2.62
N PHE A 127 16.30 2.76 1.68
CA PHE A 127 16.22 2.98 0.23
C PHE A 127 15.23 2.04 -0.45
N TYR A 128 14.92 0.90 0.17
CA TYR A 128 13.95 -0.06 -0.33
C TYR A 128 12.72 -0.06 0.56
N HIS A 129 11.60 0.40 0.01
CA HIS A 129 10.38 0.65 0.78
C HIS A 129 9.32 -0.39 0.47
N ALA A 130 8.40 -0.58 1.42
CA ALA A 130 7.15 -1.26 1.17
C ALA A 130 6.07 -0.73 2.11
N SER A 131 4.82 -0.86 1.70
CA SER A 131 3.66 -0.57 2.53
C SER A 131 2.60 -1.65 2.36
N GLY A 132 1.81 -1.83 3.42
CA GLY A 132 0.75 -2.83 3.49
C GLY A 132 -0.57 -2.21 3.88
N PHE A 133 -1.66 -2.80 3.39
CA PHE A 133 -3.02 -2.41 3.75
C PHE A 133 -3.88 -3.65 3.87
N LEU A 134 -4.65 -3.74 4.95
CA LEU A 134 -5.65 -4.78 5.12
C LEU A 134 -7.01 -4.22 4.71
N SER A 135 -7.66 -4.87 3.75
CA SER A 135 -9.04 -4.61 3.35
C SER A 135 -9.90 -5.81 3.73
N CYS A 136 -10.98 -5.58 4.45
CA CYS A 136 -11.89 -6.65 4.86
C CYS A 136 -13.31 -6.36 4.38
N GLY A 137 -14.04 -7.40 4.04
CA GLY A 137 -15.47 -7.29 3.73
C GLY A 137 -16.24 -6.93 4.99
N CYS A 138 -17.09 -5.90 4.91
CA CYS A 138 -18.07 -5.63 5.97
C CYS A 138 -19.32 -6.42 5.60
N ASN A 139 -19.65 -7.45 6.38
CA ASN A 139 -20.97 -8.09 6.29
C ASN A 139 -22.03 -7.20 6.94
#